data_AF-U3U000-F1
#
_entry.id   AF-U3U000-F1
#
_cell.length_a   1.000
_cell.length_b   1.000
_cell.length_c   1.000
_cell.angle_alpha   90.00
_cell.angle_beta   90.00
_cell.angle_gamma   90.00
#
_symmetry.space_group_name_H-M   'P 1'
#
loop_
_entity.id
_entity.type
_entity.pdbx_description
1 polymer ?
#
loop_
_entity_poly.entity_id
_entity_poly.type
_entity_poly.pdbx_seq_one_letter_code
_entity_poly.pdbx_strand_id
1 'polypeptide(L)'
;MTRGQLEASRTLGLSRLLTWWYVINPQVMRASLPMLVNEFTILLKTTPLASMVALTELTYAGQIVIARTYEATQVLLLVASGYLLIAMPLIAAARRLEAKRRLA
;
A
#
# COMPACT_ATOMS: atom_id res chain seq x y z
N MET A 1 3.40 -14.01 -16.60
CA MET A 1 2.25 -14.73 -17.19
C MET A 1 2.80 -15.76 -18.17
N THR A 2 2.51 -17.03 -17.95
CA THR A 2 2.96 -18.11 -18.85
C THR A 2 2.13 -18.07 -20.14
N ARG A 3 2.79 -18.07 -21.30
CA ARG A 3 2.16 -18.14 -22.63
C ARG A 3 1.10 -19.27 -22.71
N GLY A 4 1.38 -20.38 -22.01
CA GLY A 4 0.48 -21.52 -21.86
C GLY A 4 -0.88 -21.23 -21.22
N GLN A 5 -1.04 -20.24 -20.34
CA GLN A 5 -2.38 -19.88 -19.82
C GLN A 5 -3.23 -19.14 -20.86
N LEU A 6 -2.57 -18.37 -21.72
CA LEU A 6 -3.23 -17.66 -22.82
C LEU A 6 -3.57 -18.63 -23.96
N GLU A 7 -2.73 -19.63 -24.18
CA GLU A 7 -2.99 -20.72 -25.13
C GLU A 7 -4.09 -21.65 -24.60
N ALA A 8 -4.10 -22.01 -23.31
CA ALA A 8 -5.14 -22.82 -22.69
C ALA A 8 -6.52 -22.13 -22.66
N SER A 9 -6.56 -20.81 -22.40
CA SER A 9 -7.83 -20.07 -22.48
C SER A 9 -8.39 -20.02 -23.90
N ARG A 10 -7.52 -19.94 -24.91
CA ARG A 10 -7.92 -20.02 -26.32
C ARG A 10 -8.39 -21.42 -26.71
N THR A 11 -7.73 -22.49 -26.26
CA THR A 11 -8.18 -23.87 -26.55
C THR A 11 -9.51 -24.20 -25.86
N LEU A 12 -9.79 -23.58 -24.71
CA LEU A 12 -11.08 -23.66 -24.02
C LEU A 12 -12.18 -22.75 -24.62
N GLY A 13 -11.89 -22.02 -25.70
CA GLY A 13 -12.87 -21.17 -26.39
C GLY A 13 -13.28 -19.91 -25.61
N LEU A 14 -12.49 -19.49 -24.61
CA LEU A 14 -12.81 -18.29 -23.82
C LEU A 14 -12.66 -17.02 -24.67
N SER A 15 -13.63 -16.12 -24.57
CA SER A 15 -13.53 -14.79 -25.16
C SER A 15 -12.40 -13.99 -24.48
N ARG A 16 -11.88 -12.95 -25.15
CA ARG A 16 -10.83 -12.09 -24.58
C ARG A 16 -11.25 -11.46 -23.24
N LEU A 17 -12.52 -11.07 -23.13
CA LEU A 17 -13.10 -10.52 -21.90
C LEU A 17 -13.15 -11.55 -20.77
N LEU A 18 -13.61 -12.78 -21.06
CA LEU A 18 -13.60 -13.86 -20.07
C LEU A 18 -12.17 -14.21 -19.65
N THR A 19 -11.25 -14.30 -20.61
CA THR A 19 -9.84 -14.57 -20.34
C THR A 19 -9.25 -13.51 -19.41
N TRP A 20 -9.58 -12.24 -19.64
CA TRP A 20 -9.11 -11.16 -18.78
C TRP A 20 -9.66 -11.27 -17.37
N TRP A 21 -10.98 -11.40 -17.20
CA TRP A 21 -11.63 -11.44 -15.89
C TRP A 21 -11.31 -12.68 -15.06
N TYR A 22 -11.24 -13.87 -15.69
CA TYR A 22 -11.11 -15.13 -14.96
C TYR A 22 -9.68 -15.66 -14.90
N VAL A 23 -8.83 -15.34 -15.88
CA VAL A 23 -7.46 -15.85 -15.93
C VAL A 23 -6.47 -14.76 -15.53
N ILE A 24 -6.46 -13.64 -16.24
CA ILE A 24 -5.40 -12.63 -16.13
C ILE A 24 -5.55 -11.79 -14.86
N ASN A 25 -6.70 -11.14 -14.69
CA ASN A 25 -6.98 -10.20 -13.62
C ASN A 25 -6.72 -10.77 -12.22
N PRO A 26 -7.29 -11.93 -11.81
CA PRO A 26 -7.05 -12.46 -10.48
C PRO A 26 -5.58 -12.83 -10.24
N GLN A 27 -4.82 -13.17 -11.28
CA GLN A 27 -3.39 -13.46 -11.14
C GLN A 27 -2.56 -12.20 -10.99
N VAL A 28 -2.80 -11.20 -11.85
CA VAL A 28 -2.13 -9.90 -11.80
C VAL A 28 -2.44 -9.19 -10.48
N MET A 29 -3.71 -9.11 -10.08
CA MET A 29 -4.09 -8.50 -8.81
C MET A 29 -3.42 -9.17 -7.63
N ARG A 30 -3.45 -10.52 -7.57
CA ARG A 30 -2.74 -11.25 -6.52
C ARG A 30 -1.26 -10.85 -6.54
N ALA A 31 -0.60 -10.82 -7.70
CA ALA A 31 0.83 -10.53 -7.84
C ALA A 31 1.22 -9.11 -7.45
N SER A 32 0.43 -8.12 -7.85
CA SER A 32 0.72 -6.70 -7.64
C SER A 32 0.31 -6.20 -6.25
N LEU A 33 -0.70 -6.79 -5.61
CA LEU A 33 -1.19 -6.36 -4.29
C LEU A 33 -0.08 -6.28 -3.21
N PRO A 34 0.78 -7.30 -3.00
CA PRO A 34 1.86 -7.23 -2.02
C PRO A 34 2.85 -6.10 -2.33
N MET A 35 3.20 -5.92 -3.60
CA MET A 35 4.10 -4.85 -4.05
C MET A 35 3.52 -3.47 -3.76
N LEU A 36 2.22 -3.27 -4.04
CA LEU A 36 1.53 -2.02 -3.75
C LEU A 36 1.53 -1.71 -2.26
N VAL A 37 1.20 -2.69 -1.40
CA VAL A 37 1.20 -2.48 0.06
C VAL A 37 2.60 -2.14 0.58
N ASN A 38 3.64 -2.77 0.03
CA ASN A 38 5.02 -2.41 0.35
C ASN A 38 5.33 -0.96 -0.04
N GLU A 39 4.96 -0.55 -1.26
CA GLU A 39 5.17 0.82 -1.74
C GLU A 39 4.43 1.85 -0.90
N PHE A 40 3.16 1.60 -0.53
CA PHE A 40 2.40 2.46 0.38
C PHE A 40 3.10 2.62 1.74
N THR A 41 3.69 1.54 2.27
CA THR A 41 4.43 1.58 3.54
C THR A 41 5.69 2.44 3.44
N ILE A 42 6.37 2.42 2.30
CA ILE A 42 7.54 3.28 2.03
C ILE A 42 7.09 4.74 1.93
N LEU A 43 6.03 5.02 1.15
CA LEU A 43 5.49 6.37 0.99
C LEU A 43 5.06 6.99 2.33
N LEU A 44 4.43 6.22 3.22
CA LEU A 44 4.08 6.70 4.56
C LEU A 44 5.29 7.14 5.39
N LYS A 45 6.47 6.57 5.14
CA LYS A 45 7.72 6.94 5.83
C LYS A 45 8.45 8.10 5.17
N THR A 46 8.25 8.32 3.87
CA THR A 46 8.95 9.36 3.10
C THR A 46 8.13 10.65 2.96
N THR A 47 6.80 10.57 2.99
CA THR A 47 5.90 11.74 2.97
C THR A 47 6.11 12.76 4.09
N PRO A 48 6.55 12.41 5.32
CA PRO A 48 6.89 13.42 6.33
C PRO A 48 7.92 14.45 5.84
N LEU A 49 8.83 14.09 4.92
CA LEU A 49 9.81 15.02 4.36
C LEU A 49 9.16 16.13 3.51
N ALA A 50 7.96 15.91 2.98
CA ALA A 50 7.23 16.91 2.21
C ALA A 50 6.76 18.09 3.08
N SER A 51 6.68 17.90 4.41
CA SER A 51 6.36 18.96 5.37
C SER A 51 7.37 20.12 5.32
N MET A 52 8.62 19.83 4.94
CA MET A 52 9.68 20.84 4.81
C MET A 52 9.40 21.86 3.70
N VAL A 53 8.59 21.49 2.70
CA VAL A 53 8.17 22.36 1.60
C VAL A 53 6.75 22.90 1.83
N ALA A 54 6.30 22.89 3.09
CA ALA A 54 4.96 23.33 3.51
C ALA A 54 3.79 22.61 2.82
N LEU A 55 4.02 21.40 2.31
CA LEU A 55 2.94 20.58 1.79
C LEU A 55 2.08 20.09 2.97
N THR A 56 0.76 20.29 2.89
CA THR A 56 -0.14 19.94 3.98
C THR A 56 -0.29 18.42 4.10
N GLU A 57 0.34 17.85 5.12
CA GLU A 57 0.21 16.45 5.54
C GLU A 57 0.25 16.35 7.08
N LEU A 58 0.28 15.13 7.65
CA LEU A 58 0.16 14.90 9.09
C LEU A 58 1.28 15.56 9.91
N THR A 59 2.54 15.52 9.45
CA THR A 59 3.67 16.16 10.13
C THR A 59 3.56 17.68 10.07
N TYR A 60 3.14 18.25 8.93
CA TYR A 60 2.88 19.67 8.77
C TYR A 60 1.74 20.16 9.67
N ALA A 61 0.66 19.40 9.77
CA ALA A 61 -0.42 19.69 10.72
C ALA A 61 0.10 19.70 12.17
N GLY A 62 0.98 18.76 12.52
CA GLY A 62 1.71 18.76 13.79
C GLY A 62 2.55 20.02 13.99
N GLN A 63 3.32 20.44 12.98
CA GLN A 63 4.14 21.66 13.05
C GLN A 63 3.29 22.92 13.29
N ILE A 64 2.09 23.02 12.70
CA ILE A 64 1.16 24.14 12.96
C ILE A 64 0.72 24.15 14.44
N VAL A 65 0.42 22.98 15.01
CA VAL A 65 0.02 22.88 16.42
C VAL A 65 1.20 23.24 17.33
N ILE A 66 2.40 22.78 17.02
CA ILE A 66 3.64 23.12 17.76
C ILE A 66 3.86 24.63 17.72
N ALA A 67 3.67 25.28 16.56
CA ALA A 67 3.83 26.73 16.44
C ALA A 67 2.84 27.54 17.30
N ARG A 68 1.70 26.94 17.68
CA ARG A 68 0.67 27.58 18.52
C ARG A 68 0.81 27.25 20.01
N THR A 69 1.24 26.03 20.31
CA THR A 69 1.25 25.48 21.68
C THR A 69 2.64 25.45 22.31
N TYR A 70 3.69 25.53 21.48
CA TYR A 70 5.10 25.32 21.85
C TYR A 70 5.41 23.94 22.47
N GLU A 71 4.46 22.99 22.40
CA GLU A 71 4.57 21.64 22.98
C GLU A 71 5.09 20.62 21.94
N ALA A 72 6.35 20.77 21.52
CA ALA A 72 6.93 19.97 20.44
C ALA A 72 6.89 18.45 20.71
N THR A 73 7.28 18.02 21.90
CA THR A 73 7.43 16.60 22.24
C THR A 73 6.09 15.86 22.22
N GLN A 74 5.05 16.44 22.83
CA GLN A 74 3.72 15.83 22.89
C GLN A 74 3.10 15.69 21.50
N VAL A 75 3.22 16.73 20.68
CA VAL A 75 2.67 16.75 19.32
C VAL A 75 3.42 15.78 18.40
N LEU A 76 4.75 15.71 18.47
CA LEU A 76 5.52 14.75 17.67
C LEU A 76 5.22 13.30 18.05
N LEU A 77 5.00 13.00 19.34
CA LEU A 77 4.54 11.67 19.77
C LEU A 77 3.16 11.34 19.20
N LEU A 78 2.23 12.31 19.19
CA LEU A 78 0.92 12.13 18.58
C LEU A 78 1.03 11.87 17.08
N VAL A 79 1.81 12.66 16.34
CA VAL A 79 2.07 12.47 14.91
C VAL A 79 2.68 11.09 14.64
N ALA A 80 3.70 10.69 15.40
CA ALA A 80 4.33 9.38 15.29
C ALA A 80 3.32 8.24 15.55
N SER A 81 2.46 8.38 16.56
CA SER A 81 1.39 7.41 16.84
C SER A 81 0.38 7.33 15.69
N GLY A 82 0.05 8.46 15.05
CA GLY A 82 -0.81 8.50 13.87
C GLY A 82 -0.21 7.74 12.69
N TYR A 83 1.07 7.95 12.38
CA TYR A 83 1.77 7.13 11.37
C TYR A 83 1.78 5.65 11.73
N LEU A 84 1.98 5.31 13.01
CA LEU A 84 1.97 3.93 13.46
C LEU A 84 0.59 3.28 13.27
N LEU A 85 -0.48 3.99 13.61
CA LEU A 85 -1.87 3.52 13.46
C LEU A 85 -2.24 3.29 11.99
N ILE A 86 -1.64 4.03 11.06
CA ILE A 86 -1.85 3.84 9.62
C ILE A 86 -0.94 2.72 9.08
N ALA A 87 0.33 2.70 9.48
CA ALA A 87 1.32 1.75 8.96
C ALA A 87 1.10 0.32 9.47
N MET A 88 0.75 0.13 10.74
CA MET A 88 0.54 -1.19 11.35
C MET A 88 -0.51 -2.06 10.62
N PRO A 89 -1.74 -1.57 10.33
CA PRO A 89 -2.71 -2.37 9.60
C PRO A 89 -2.26 -2.68 8.16
N LEU A 90 -1.56 -1.75 7.49
CA LEU A 90 -1.00 -2.00 6.15
C LEU A 90 0.07 -3.08 6.18
N ILE A 91 1.01 -3.02 7.12
CA ILE A 91 2.04 -4.04 7.31
C ILE A 91 1.40 -5.40 7.65
N ALA A 92 0.39 -5.42 8.52
CA ALA A 92 -0.33 -6.64 8.87
C ALA A 92 -1.07 -7.22 7.66
N ALA A 93 -1.71 -6.39 6.85
CA ALA A 93 -2.35 -6.80 5.60
C ALA A 93 -1.34 -7.38 4.61
N ALA A 94 -0.18 -6.72 4.43
CA ALA A 94 0.91 -7.20 3.58
C ALA A 94 1.36 -8.61 4.00
N ARG A 95 1.66 -8.79 5.29
CA ARG A 95 2.10 -10.07 5.85
C ARG A 95 1.06 -11.17 5.68
N ARG A 96 -0.23 -10.87 5.87
CA ARG A 96 -1.31 -11.84 5.63
C ARG A 96 -1.40 -12.24 4.15
N LEU A 97 -1.24 -11.29 3.24
CA LEU A 97 -1.26 -11.56 1.79
C LEU A 97 -0.04 -12.39 1.35
N GLU A 98 1.13 -12.12 1.92
CA GLU A 98 2.36 -12.91 1.67
C GLU A 98 2.27 -14.32 2.26
N ALA A 99 1.77 -14.47 3.49
CA ALA A 99 1.61 -15.78 4.13
C ALA A 99 0.65 -16.68 3.34
N LYS A 100 -0.46 -16.11 2.82
CA LYS A 100 -1.42 -16.84 1.98
C LYS A 100 -0.81 -17.28 0.64
N ARG A 101 0.25 -16.62 0.18
CA ARG A 101 0.97 -16.94 -1.07
C ARG A 101 2.08 -17.97 -0.90
N ARG A 102 2.63 -18.15 0.29
CA ARG A 102 3.64 -19.20 0.59
C ARG A 102 3.03 -20.60 0.75
N LEU A 103 1.72 -20.69 0.96
CA LEU A 103 0.99 -21.93 1.21
C LEU A 103 0.18 -22.44 0.00
N ALA A 104 0.22 -21.73 -1.13
CA ALA A 104 -0.48 -22.05 -2.38
C ALA A 104 0.52 -22.20 -3.53
#